data_AF-A0A970TN71-F1
#
_entry.id   AF-A0A970TN71-F1
#
_cell.length_a   1.000
_cell.length_b   1.000
_cell.length_c   1.000
_cell.angle_alpha   90.00
_cell.angle_beta   90.00
_cell.angle_gamma   90.00
#
_symmetry.space_group_name_H-M   'P 1'
#
loop_
_entity.id
_entity.type
_entity.pdbx_description
1 polymer ?
#
loop_
_entity_poly.entity_id
_entity_poly.type
_entity_poly.pdbx_seq_one_letter_code
_entity_poly.pdbx_strand_id
1 'polypeptide(L)'
;MKLKEWQKNILLAAIVIVVGFALFLMAFLLLALITRVALVLFTGEGESKAHGLSRAALLVLTVLHLPFVFRSKLPDSLKAAYLTLPLMVALVMLGIALYGRPLWMVLVSGCAVIAAALAYLVARKKPWLYYSAVGYVAALALYVRLTGMQI
;
A
#
# COMPACT_ATOMS: atom_id res chain seq x y z
N MET A 1 -18.89 -25.90 -15.61
CA MET A 1 -19.66 -25.49 -14.42
C MET A 1 -19.81 -23.97 -14.42
N LYS A 2 -21.03 -23.42 -14.33
CA LYS A 2 -21.23 -21.98 -14.15
C LYS A 2 -21.10 -21.66 -12.66
N LEU A 3 -20.13 -20.81 -12.29
CA LEU A 3 -19.95 -20.36 -10.91
C LEU A 3 -21.11 -19.47 -10.49
N LYS A 4 -21.56 -19.58 -9.23
CA LYS A 4 -22.52 -18.64 -8.65
C LYS A 4 -21.84 -17.28 -8.44
N GLU A 5 -22.60 -16.19 -8.52
CA GLU A 5 -22.07 -14.82 -8.39
C GLU A 5 -21.25 -14.60 -7.10
N TRP A 6 -21.66 -15.19 -5.98
CA TRP A 6 -20.92 -15.08 -4.71
C TRP A 6 -19.54 -15.78 -4.77
N GLN A 7 -19.43 -16.92 -5.47
CA GLN A 7 -18.15 -17.62 -5.65
C GLN A 7 -17.19 -16.80 -6.53
N LYS A 8 -17.73 -16.18 -7.58
CA LYS A 8 -16.97 -15.29 -8.46
C LYS A 8 -16.43 -14.07 -7.68
N ASN A 9 -17.24 -13.48 -6.82
CA ASN A 9 -16.83 -12.36 -5.97
C ASN A 9 -15.72 -12.75 -4.98
N ILE A 10 -15.85 -13.89 -4.30
CA ILE A 10 -14.79 -14.39 -3.40
C ILE A 10 -13.50 -14.65 -4.17
N LEU A 11 -13.59 -15.27 -5.34
CA LEU A 11 -12.42 -15.53 -6.19
C LEU A 11 -11.73 -14.23 -6.63
N LEU A 12 -12.50 -13.21 -7.02
CA LEU A 12 -11.94 -11.90 -7.37
C LEU A 12 -11.27 -11.21 -6.18
N ALA A 13 -11.85 -11.30 -4.98
CA ALA A 13 -11.21 -10.78 -3.77
C ALA A 13 -9.91 -11.52 -3.44
N ALA A 14 -9.88 -12.85 -3.58
CA ALA A 14 -8.66 -13.63 -3.41
C ALA A 14 -7.57 -13.24 -4.41
N ILE A 15 -7.93 -13.02 -5.68
CA ILE A 15 -6.99 -12.50 -6.70
C ILE A 15 -6.45 -11.13 -6.29
N VAL A 16 -7.30 -10.22 -5.81
CA VAL A 16 -6.89 -8.90 -5.33
C VAL A 16 -5.88 -9.00 -4.19
N ILE A 17 -6.10 -9.92 -3.24
CA ILE A 17 -5.16 -10.15 -2.12
C ILE A 17 -3.83 -10.69 -2.62
N VAL A 18 -3.84 -11.73 -3.46
CA VAL A 18 -2.61 -12.37 -3.96
C VAL A 18 -1.80 -11.39 -4.81
N VAL A 19 -2.44 -10.70 -5.75
CA VAL A 19 -1.79 -9.71 -6.62
C VAL A 19 -1.33 -8.51 -5.80
N GLY A 20 -2.14 -8.04 -4.86
CA GLY A 20 -1.77 -6.93 -3.97
C GLY A 20 -0.54 -7.24 -3.11
N PHE A 21 -0.46 -8.46 -2.57
CA PHE A 21 0.70 -8.92 -1.81
C PHE A 21 1.95 -9.04 -2.69
N ALA A 22 1.83 -9.59 -3.90
CA ALA A 22 2.94 -9.66 -4.85
C ALA A 22 3.45 -8.25 -5.23
N LEU A 23 2.54 -7.30 -5.46
CA LEU A 23 2.91 -5.90 -5.73
C LEU A 23 3.62 -5.26 -4.54
N PHE A 24 3.18 -5.56 -3.32
CA PHE A 24 3.82 -5.07 -2.10
C PHE A 24 5.26 -5.57 -1.96
N LEU A 25 5.51 -6.86 -2.20
CA LEU A 25 6.86 -7.41 -2.24
C LEU A 25 7.71 -6.75 -3.33
N MET A 26 7.12 -6.52 -4.51
CA MET A 26 7.81 -5.82 -5.61
C MET A 26 8.18 -4.38 -5.22
N ALA A 27 7.32 -3.66 -4.48
CA ALA A 27 7.64 -2.32 -3.98
C ALA A 27 8.81 -2.31 -2.99
N PHE A 28 8.93 -3.33 -2.12
CA PHE A 28 10.11 -3.44 -1.26
C PHE A 28 11.39 -3.77 -2.03
N LEU A 29 11.30 -4.64 -3.04
CA LEU A 29 12.43 -4.90 -3.93
C LEU A 29 12.87 -3.61 -4.64
N LEU A 30 11.90 -2.82 -5.12
CA LEU A 30 12.15 -1.53 -5.75
C LEU A 30 12.76 -0.52 -4.76
N LEU A 31 12.26 -0.47 -3.52
CA LEU A 31 12.83 0.36 -2.47
C LEU A 31 14.29 -0.01 -2.17
N ALA A 32 14.60 -1.30 -2.08
CA ALA A 32 15.96 -1.79 -1.89
C ALA A 32 16.87 -1.38 -3.05
N LEU A 33 16.38 -1.48 -4.29
CA LEU A 33 17.10 -1.05 -5.48
C LEU A 33 17.37 0.47 -5.46
N ILE A 34 16.34 1.28 -5.21
CA ILE A 34 16.45 2.75 -5.12
C ILE A 34 17.43 3.13 -4.01
N THR A 35 17.36 2.48 -2.85
CA THR A 35 18.27 2.74 -1.72
C THR A 35 19.70 2.40 -2.09
N ARG A 36 19.93 1.28 -2.77
CA ARG A 36 21.28 0.90 -3.24
C ARG A 36 21.84 1.91 -4.23
N VAL A 37 21.03 2.38 -5.18
CA VAL A 37 21.43 3.42 -6.13
C VAL A 37 21.72 4.73 -5.40
N ALA A 38 20.87 5.13 -4.46
CA ALA A 38 21.07 6.34 -3.66
C ALA A 38 22.38 6.27 -2.84
N LEU A 39 22.67 5.14 -2.20
CA LEU A 39 23.92 4.97 -1.44
C LEU A 39 25.16 5.08 -2.32
N VAL A 40 25.11 4.59 -3.56
CA VAL A 40 26.23 4.72 -4.52
C VAL A 40 26.38 6.17 -5.01
N LEU A 41 25.27 6.84 -5.32
CA LEU A 41 25.28 8.21 -5.84
C LEU A 41 25.62 9.27 -4.78
N PHE A 42 25.24 9.04 -3.52
CA PHE A 42 25.44 9.95 -2.40
C PHE A 42 26.51 9.46 -1.43
N THR A 43 27.53 8.77 -1.94
CA THR A 43 28.68 8.32 -1.14
C THR A 43 29.29 9.51 -0.37
N GLY A 44 29.10 9.55 0.95
CA GLY A 44 29.58 10.62 1.83
C GLY A 44 28.49 11.45 2.52
N GLU A 45 27.25 11.45 2.03
CA GLU A 45 26.09 11.93 2.80
C GLU A 45 25.58 10.78 3.68
N GLY A 46 25.55 10.97 5.00
CA GLY A 46 25.27 9.89 5.97
C GLY A 46 24.06 9.01 5.61
N GLU A 47 24.16 7.71 5.88
CA GLU A 47 23.20 6.67 5.46
C GLU A 47 21.73 7.02 5.74
N SER A 48 21.46 7.76 6.82
CA SER A 48 20.14 8.25 7.20
C SER A 48 19.47 9.09 6.09
N LYS A 49 20.22 9.97 5.42
CA LYS A 49 19.69 10.81 4.33
C LYS A 49 19.33 9.98 3.11
N ALA A 50 20.20 9.04 2.71
CA ALA A 50 19.95 8.16 1.56
C ALA A 50 18.69 7.31 1.76
N HIS A 51 18.47 6.78 2.97
CA HIS A 51 17.25 6.04 3.32
C HIS A 51 16.01 6.93 3.36
N GLY A 52 16.11 8.16 3.85
CA GLY A 52 15.00 9.12 3.82
C GLY A 52 14.57 9.47 2.39
N LEU A 53 15.54 9.71 1.51
CA LEU A 53 15.32 10.09 0.12
C LEU A 53 14.74 8.93 -0.71
N SER A 54 15.23 7.71 -0.51
CA SER A 54 14.69 6.52 -1.18
C SER A 54 13.24 6.22 -0.80
N ARG A 55 12.91 6.41 0.49
CA ARG A 55 11.54 6.29 1.01
C ARG A 55 10.60 7.33 0.39
N ALA A 56 11.01 8.59 0.37
CA ALA A 56 10.24 9.67 -0.27
C ALA A 56 10.05 9.40 -1.78
N ALA A 57 11.10 8.95 -2.47
CA ALA A 57 11.04 8.61 -3.88
C ALA A 57 10.03 7.48 -4.17
N LEU A 58 10.01 6.42 -3.35
CA LEU A 58 9.02 5.33 -3.49
C LEU A 58 7.59 5.85 -3.29
N LEU A 59 7.37 6.70 -2.29
CA LEU A 59 6.07 7.29 -1.98
C LEU A 59 5.58 8.16 -3.15
N VAL A 60 6.46 9.02 -3.68
CA VAL A 60 6.15 9.85 -4.86
C VAL A 60 5.88 8.97 -6.07
N LEU A 61 6.70 7.96 -6.33
CA LEU A 61 6.55 7.08 -7.49
C LEU A 61 5.21 6.35 -7.43
N THR A 62 4.87 5.78 -6.28
CA THR A 62 3.60 5.04 -6.11
C THR A 62 2.39 5.97 -6.24
N VAL A 63 2.41 7.16 -5.63
CA VAL A 63 1.32 8.16 -5.73
C VAL A 63 1.18 8.71 -7.16
N LEU A 64 2.30 9.00 -7.83
CA LEU A 64 2.31 9.56 -9.20
C LEU A 64 1.70 8.59 -10.22
N HIS A 65 1.84 7.28 -10.00
CA HIS A 65 1.30 6.27 -10.90
C HIS A 65 -0.20 5.99 -10.71
N LEU A 66 -0.82 6.35 -9.57
CA LEU A 66 -2.27 6.18 -9.36
C LEU A 66 -3.11 6.75 -10.51
N PRO A 67 -3.00 8.03 -10.89
CA PRO A 67 -3.86 8.61 -11.92
C PRO A 67 -3.69 7.91 -13.27
N PHE A 68 -2.48 7.43 -13.59
CA PHE A 68 -2.23 6.67 -14.81
C PHE A 68 -2.94 5.31 -14.79
N VAL A 69 -2.83 4.56 -13.68
CA VAL A 69 -3.49 3.26 -13.52
C VAL A 69 -5.01 3.40 -13.48
N PHE A 70 -5.55 4.41 -12.81
CA PHE A 70 -6.98 4.63 -12.74
C PHE A 70 -7.60 5.07 -14.07
N ARG A 71 -6.84 5.73 -14.95
CA ARG A 71 -7.25 6.09 -16.32
C ARG A 71 -7.04 4.98 -17.35
N SER A 72 -6.25 3.96 -17.02
CA SER A 72 -5.95 2.84 -17.93
C SER A 72 -7.18 1.97 -18.23
N LYS A 73 -7.11 1.17 -19.30
CA LYS A 73 -8.12 0.17 -19.67
C LYS A 73 -8.02 -1.14 -18.86
N LEU A 74 -7.27 -1.14 -17.76
CA LEU A 74 -7.12 -2.32 -16.91
C LEU A 74 -8.46 -2.74 -16.28
N PRO A 75 -8.67 -4.05 -16.03
CA PRO A 75 -9.88 -4.53 -15.39
C PRO A 75 -9.93 -4.03 -13.94
N ASP A 76 -11.15 -3.87 -13.41
CA ASP A 76 -11.38 -3.30 -12.08
C ASP A 76 -10.73 -4.11 -10.95
N SER A 77 -10.56 -5.43 -11.12
CA SER A 77 -9.82 -6.27 -10.19
C SER A 77 -8.34 -5.88 -10.09
N LEU A 78 -7.67 -5.62 -11.22
CA LEU A 78 -6.27 -5.24 -11.22
C LEU A 78 -6.08 -3.83 -10.66
N LYS A 79 -7.01 -2.92 -10.93
CA LYS A 79 -7.00 -1.57 -10.35
C LYS A 79 -7.25 -1.59 -8.84
N ALA A 80 -8.13 -2.46 -8.36
CA ALA A 80 -8.35 -2.67 -6.94
C ALA A 80 -7.12 -3.27 -6.25
N ALA A 81 -6.45 -4.25 -6.89
CA ALA A 81 -5.17 -4.77 -6.41
C ALA A 81 -4.09 -3.69 -6.42
N TYR A 82 -4.01 -2.87 -7.47
CA TYR A 82 -3.03 -1.78 -7.52
C TYR A 82 -3.24 -0.75 -6.42
N LEU A 83 -4.48 -0.50 -5.98
CA LEU A 83 -4.76 0.40 -4.86
C LEU A 83 -4.16 -0.08 -3.53
N THR A 84 -3.94 -1.39 -3.35
CA THR A 84 -3.31 -1.88 -2.12
C THR A 84 -1.88 -1.37 -1.98
N LEU A 85 -1.17 -1.21 -3.11
CA LEU A 85 0.22 -0.77 -3.14
C LEU A 85 0.46 0.61 -2.52
N PRO A 86 -0.12 1.72 -3.02
CA PRO A 86 0.10 3.04 -2.45
C PRO A 86 -0.44 3.15 -1.02
N LEU A 87 -1.52 2.42 -0.70
CA LEU A 87 -2.09 2.42 0.63
C LEU A 87 -1.17 1.74 1.65
N MET A 88 -0.59 0.58 1.30
CA MET A 88 0.41 -0.10 2.12
C MET A 88 1.65 0.75 2.28
N VAL A 89 2.19 1.32 1.19
CA VAL A 89 3.36 2.19 1.26
C VAL A 89 3.09 3.39 2.17
N ALA A 90 1.93 4.05 2.06
CA ALA A 90 1.56 5.16 2.94
C ALA A 90 1.53 4.73 4.42
N LEU A 91 0.92 3.59 4.74
CA LEU A 91 0.85 3.07 6.11
C LEU A 91 2.22 2.65 6.66
N VAL A 92 3.08 2.04 5.85
CA VAL A 92 4.45 1.68 6.23
C VAL A 92 5.26 2.95 6.54
N MET A 93 5.20 3.95 5.66
CA MET A 93 5.91 5.22 5.86
C MET A 93 5.42 5.95 7.11
N LEU A 94 4.12 5.92 7.36
CA LEU A 94 3.51 6.45 8.57
C LEU A 94 3.97 5.68 9.82
N GLY A 95 4.06 4.35 9.75
CA GLY A 95 4.59 3.51 10.81
C GLY A 95 6.05 3.82 11.15
N ILE A 96 6.88 4.06 10.13
CA ILE A 96 8.27 4.48 10.28
C ILE A 96 8.35 5.89 10.87
N ALA A 97 7.55 6.84 10.38
CA ALA A 97 7.56 8.23 10.85
C ALA A 97 7.11 8.36 12.32
N LEU A 98 6.20 7.48 12.75
CA LEU A 98 5.71 7.41 14.12
C LEU A 98 6.41 6.32 14.94
N TYR A 99 7.54 5.80 14.46
CA TYR A 99 8.30 4.81 15.22
C TYR A 99 8.75 5.41 16.57
N GLY A 100 8.53 4.68 17.66
CA GLY A 100 8.79 5.15 19.03
C GLY A 100 7.71 6.09 19.61
N ARG A 101 6.66 6.44 18.87
CA ARG A 101 5.50 7.19 19.37
C ARG A 101 4.49 6.28 20.08
N PRO A 102 3.66 6.81 20.97
CA PRO A 102 2.66 6.01 21.68
C PRO A 102 1.66 5.36 20.72
N LEU A 103 1.20 4.17 21.08
CA LEU A 103 0.37 3.30 20.23
C LEU A 103 -0.89 4.01 19.69
N TRP A 104 -1.54 4.82 20.53
CA TRP A 104 -2.76 5.53 20.14
C TRP A 104 -2.53 6.50 18.97
N MET A 105 -1.35 7.15 18.88
CA MET A 105 -1.04 8.05 17.76
C MET A 105 -0.97 7.27 16.45
N VAL A 106 -0.28 6.12 16.45
CA VAL A 106 -0.15 5.24 15.27
C VAL A 106 -1.51 4.72 14.82
N LEU A 107 -2.36 4.31 15.77
CA LEU A 107 -3.71 3.84 15.48
C LEU A 107 -4.60 4.94 14.90
N VAL A 108 -4.62 6.12 15.52
CA VAL A 108 -5.44 7.26 15.05
C VAL A 108 -5.02 7.68 13.65
N SER A 109 -3.73 7.80 13.39
CA SER A 109 -3.23 8.23 12.08
C SER A 109 -3.42 7.15 11.01
N GLY A 110 -3.26 5.87 11.35
CA GLY A 110 -3.57 4.75 10.46
C GLY A 110 -5.06 4.69 10.12
N CYS A 111 -5.93 4.84 11.11
CA CYS A 111 -7.38 4.93 10.92
C CYS A 111 -7.76 6.13 10.05
N ALA A 112 -7.10 7.28 10.20
CA ALA A 112 -7.34 8.45 9.36
C ALA A 112 -7.02 8.17 7.88
N VAL A 113 -5.91 7.50 7.59
CA VAL A 113 -5.54 7.11 6.21
C VAL A 113 -6.55 6.13 5.61
N ILE A 114 -6.96 5.10 6.37
CA ILE A 114 -7.98 4.13 5.92
C ILE A 114 -9.33 4.83 5.72
N ALA A 115 -9.75 5.69 6.65
CA ALA A 115 -11.00 6.43 6.55
C ALA A 115 -11.01 7.37 5.33
N ALA A 116 -9.91 8.07 5.06
CA ALA A 116 -9.75 8.90 3.87
C ALA A 116 -9.84 8.08 2.58
N ALA A 117 -9.21 6.90 2.54
CA ALA A 117 -9.31 5.98 1.40
C ALA A 117 -10.75 5.50 1.18
N LEU A 118 -11.45 5.10 2.24
CA LEU A 118 -12.86 4.70 2.17
C LEU A 118 -13.76 5.85 1.70
N ALA A 119 -13.59 7.05 2.27
CA ALA A 119 -14.35 8.24 1.87
C ALA A 119 -14.14 8.56 0.38
N TYR A 120 -12.90 8.44 -0.13
CA TYR A 120 -12.60 8.60 -1.55
C TYR A 120 -13.32 7.57 -2.43
N LEU A 121 -13.36 6.30 -2.02
CA LEU A 121 -14.04 5.23 -2.76
C LEU A 121 -15.56 5.42 -2.80
N VAL A 122 -16.16 5.86 -1.69
CA VAL A 122 -17.59 6.17 -1.59
C VAL A 122 -17.95 7.36 -2.48
N ALA A 123 -17.18 8.45 -2.41
CA ALA A 123 -17.39 9.64 -3.23
C ALA A 123 -17.29 9.34 -4.73
N ARG A 124 -16.44 8.39 -5.12
CA ARG A 124 -16.25 7.95 -6.51
C ARG A 124 -17.14 6.77 -6.93
N LYS A 125 -18.03 6.29 -6.05
CA LYS A 125 -18.92 5.13 -6.28
C LYS A 125 -18.20 3.93 -6.89
N LYS A 126 -17.00 3.62 -6.39
CA LYS A 126 -16.17 2.51 -6.92
C LYS A 126 -16.80 1.15 -6.59
N PRO A 127 -16.54 0.10 -7.39
CA PRO A 127 -17.11 -1.23 -7.14
C PRO A 127 -16.58 -1.85 -5.85
N TRP A 128 -17.31 -2.83 -5.34
CA TRP A 128 -17.08 -3.42 -4.01
C TRP A 128 -15.63 -3.95 -3.81
N LEU A 129 -14.97 -4.40 -4.88
CA LEU A 129 -13.60 -4.92 -4.87
C LEU A 129 -12.56 -3.93 -4.31
N TYR A 130 -12.79 -2.63 -4.48
CA TYR A 130 -11.89 -1.62 -3.92
C TYR A 130 -12.01 -1.55 -2.38
N TYR A 131 -13.20 -1.81 -1.84
CA TYR A 131 -13.40 -1.86 -0.39
C TYR A 131 -12.76 -3.12 0.21
N SER A 132 -12.81 -4.26 -0.48
CA SER A 132 -12.07 -5.45 -0.04
C SER A 132 -10.56 -5.23 -0.06
N ALA A 133 -10.04 -4.48 -1.04
CA ALA A 133 -8.62 -4.12 -1.09
C ALA A 133 -8.21 -3.25 0.12
N VAL A 134 -8.98 -2.21 0.44
CA VAL A 134 -8.73 -1.36 1.62
C VAL A 134 -8.86 -2.14 2.92
N GLY A 135 -9.88 -2.99 3.05
CA GLY A 135 -10.08 -3.85 4.22
C GLY A 135 -8.94 -4.83 4.43
N TYR A 136 -8.45 -5.45 3.36
CA TYR A 136 -7.26 -6.32 3.40
C TYR A 136 -6.03 -5.58 3.92
N VAL A 137 -5.75 -4.37 3.39
CA VAL A 137 -4.59 -3.56 3.82
C VAL A 137 -4.72 -3.16 5.29
N ALA A 138 -5.91 -2.75 5.72
CA ALA A 138 -6.16 -2.40 7.12
C ALA A 138 -5.94 -3.59 8.06
N ALA A 139 -6.46 -4.77 7.70
CA ALA A 139 -6.27 -5.99 8.47
C ALA A 139 -4.79 -6.40 8.54
N LEU A 140 -4.07 -6.30 7.42
CA LEU A 140 -2.64 -6.60 7.38
C LEU A 140 -1.83 -5.63 8.25
N ALA A 141 -2.13 -4.32 8.18
CA ALA A 141 -1.44 -3.32 8.99
C ALA A 141 -1.67 -3.54 10.49
N LEU A 142 -2.90 -3.88 10.89
CA LEU A 142 -3.22 -4.27 12.27
C LEU A 142 -2.48 -5.54 12.68
N TYR A 143 -2.47 -6.57 11.82
CA TYR A 143 -1.78 -7.82 12.09
C TYR A 143 -0.28 -7.63 12.32
N VAL A 144 0.40 -6.91 11.43
CA VAL A 144 1.84 -6.58 11.56
C VAL A 144 2.11 -5.83 12.86
N ARG A 145 1.23 -4.88 13.22
CA ARG A 145 1.40 -4.10 14.45
C ARG A 145 1.23 -4.95 15.71
N LEU A 146 0.21 -5.82 15.75
CA LEU A 146 -0.11 -6.67 16.91
C LEU A 146 0.93 -7.77 17.13
N THR A 147 1.48 -8.31 16.05
CA THR A 147 2.52 -9.35 16.12
C THR A 147 3.90 -8.79 16.46
N GLY A 148 4.06 -7.45 16.47
CA GLY A 148 5.35 -6.82 16.76
C GLY A 148 6.40 -7.06 15.67
N MET A 149 6.00 -7.54 14.49
CA MET A 149 6.90 -7.66 13.35
C MET A 149 7.44 -6.27 13.01
N GLN A 150 8.75 -6.12 13.15
CA GLN A 150 9.45 -4.90 12.75
C GLN A 150 9.50 -4.88 11.23
N ILE A 151 9.04 -3.77 10.65
CA ILE A 151 9.12 -3.48 9.20
C ILE A 151 10.41 -2.70 8.93
#